data_AF-A0A847U861-F1
#
_entry.id   AF-A0A847U861-F1
#
_cell.length_a   1.000
_cell.length_b   1.000
_cell.length_c   1.000
_cell.angle_alpha   90.00
_cell.angle_beta   90.00
_cell.angle_gamma   90.00
#
_symmetry.space_group_name_H-M   'P 1'
#
loop_
_entity.id
_entity.type
_entity.pdbx_description
1 polymer ?
#
loop_
_entity_poly.entity_id
_entity_poly.type
_entity_poly.pdbx_seq_one_letter_code
_entity_poly.pdbx_strand_id
1 'polypeptide(L)' 'MARFEPFWRTMCAYRSYIWLAVMVHIFLLLLAIFGLVVGQPGTASYTLSLVNVGLLTVSGGTAFLVFYTCTRREVEEY' A
#
# COMPACT_ATOMS: atom_id res chain seq x y z
N MET A 1 -6.88 -23.17 -7.59
CA MET A 1 -7.44 -21.82 -7.34
C MET A 1 -8.45 -21.80 -6.20
N ALA A 2 -9.13 -22.93 -5.89
CA ALA A 2 -10.14 -23.05 -4.84
C ALA A 2 -9.74 -22.73 -3.38
N ARG A 3 -8.47 -22.91 -2.98
CA ARG A 3 -8.03 -22.64 -1.59
C ARG A 3 -8.12 -21.16 -1.21
N PHE A 4 -7.91 -20.25 -2.17
CA PHE A 4 -7.82 -18.81 -1.92
C PHE A 4 -9.08 -18.03 -2.34
N GLU A 5 -10.07 -18.69 -2.96
CA GLU A 5 -11.37 -18.09 -3.26
C GLU A 5 -12.06 -17.42 -2.05
N PRO A 6 -12.12 -18.04 -0.84
CA PRO A 6 -12.72 -17.37 0.30
C PRO A 6 -11.92 -16.13 0.72
N PHE A 7 -10.59 -16.18 0.63
CA PHE A 7 -9.72 -15.04 0.92
C PHE A 7 -9.96 -13.87 -0.06
N TRP A 8 -10.01 -14.17 -1.36
CA TRP A 8 -10.27 -13.16 -2.38
C TRP A 8 -11.68 -12.58 -2.27
N ARG A 9 -12.69 -13.41 -1.97
CA ARG A 9 -14.06 -12.93 -1.74
C ARG A 9 -14.13 -11.93 -0.58
N THR A 10 -13.44 -12.21 0.53
CA THR A 10 -13.36 -11.25 1.66
C THR A 10 -12.59 -9.99 1.26
N MET A 11 -11.39 -10.12 0.69
CA MET A 11 -10.57 -8.96 0.31
C MET A 11 -11.29 -8.04 -0.68
N CYS A 12 -11.96 -8.59 -1.69
CA CYS A 12 -12.70 -7.79 -2.67
C CYS A 12 -13.98 -7.17 -2.09
N ALA A 13 -14.62 -7.80 -1.09
CA ALA A 13 -15.73 -7.16 -0.37
C ALA A 13 -15.28 -5.90 0.39
N TYR A 14 -14.03 -5.85 0.87
CA TYR A 14 -13.44 -4.67 1.53
C TYR A 14 -12.74 -3.69 0.57
N ARG A 15 -12.89 -3.85 -0.75
CA ARG A 15 -12.20 -3.04 -1.77
C ARG A 15 -12.26 -1.52 -1.53
N SER A 16 -13.41 -1.00 -1.10
CA SER A 16 -13.59 0.43 -0.80
C SER A 16 -12.69 0.91 0.36
N TYR A 17 -12.54 0.08 1.40
CA TYR A 17 -11.64 0.38 2.52
C TYR A 17 -10.16 0.24 2.12
N ILE A 18 -9.84 -0.72 1.25
CA ILE A 18 -8.49 -0.88 0.68
C ILE A 18 -8.12 0.37 -0.12
N TRP A 19 -9.04 0.95 -0.87
CA TRP A 19 -8.80 2.20 -1.60
C TRP A 19 -8.47 3.37 -0.68
N LEU A 20 -9.21 3.53 0.42
CA LEU A 20 -8.94 4.55 1.44
C LEU A 20 -7.56 4.31 2.08
N ALA A 21 -7.22 3.06 2.40
CA ALA A 21 -5.92 2.70 2.92
C ALA A 21 -4.77 3.01 1.93
N VAL A 22 -4.98 2.78 0.62
CA VAL A 22 -4.01 3.13 -0.44
C VAL A 22 -3.80 4.64 -0.49
N MET A 23 -4.86 5.44 -0.45
CA MET A 23 -4.75 6.92 -0.45
C MET A 23 -3.98 7.44 0.76
N VAL A 24 -4.25 6.92 1.95
CA VAL A 24 -3.51 7.26 3.17
C VAL A 24 -2.04 6.86 3.05
N HIS A 25 -1.74 5.67 2.50
CA HIS A 25 -0.37 5.23 2.28
C HIS A 25 0.38 6.14 1.32
N ILE A 26 -0.24 6.56 0.22
CA ILE A 26 0.36 7.50 -0.73
C ILE A 26 0.69 8.83 -0.03
N PHE A 27 -0.25 9.37 0.74
CA PHE A 27 -0.03 10.62 1.48
C PHE A 27 1.12 10.50 2.47
N LEU A 28 1.15 9.42 3.27
CA LEU A 28 2.24 9.16 4.23
C LEU A 28 3.58 8.93 3.53
N LEU A 29 3.58 8.25 2.38
CA LEU A 29 4.78 8.01 1.59
C LEU A 29 5.36 9.34 1.08
N LEU A 30 4.52 10.22 0.53
CA LEU A 30 4.94 11.55 0.10
C LEU A 30 5.53 12.37 1.26
N LEU A 31 4.89 12.32 2.43
CA LEU A 31 5.40 12.98 3.63
C LEU A 31 6.74 12.41 4.09
N ALA A 32 6.91 11.08 4.05
CA ALA A 32 8.15 10.41 4.42
C ALA A 32 9.28 10.73 3.44
N ILE A 33 9.00 10.78 2.13
CA ILE A 33 9.95 11.21 1.10
C ILE A 33 10.34 12.68 1.32
N PHE A 34 9.37 13.56 1.58
CA PHE A 34 9.66 14.95 1.89
C PHE A 34 10.56 15.09 3.13
N GLY A 35 10.27 14.35 4.20
CA GLY A 35 11.12 14.29 5.39
C GLY A 35 12.52 13.74 5.11
N LEU A 36 12.66 12.81 4.16
CA LEU A 36 13.95 12.31 3.70
C LEU A 36 14.76 13.38 2.96
N VAL A 37 14.11 14.13 2.07
CA VAL A 37 14.74 15.16 1.23
C VAL A 37 15.16 16.37 2.05
N VAL A 38 14.35 16.76 3.04
CA VAL A 38 14.63 17.91 3.93
C VAL A 38 15.55 17.52 5.10
N GLY A 39 15.54 16.26 5.52
CA GLY A 39 16.31 15.77 6.65
C GLY A 39 17.82 15.80 6.40
N GLN A 40 18.59 16.17 7.44
CA GLN A 40 20.05 16.10 7.36
C GLN A 40 20.54 14.65 7.41
N PRO A 41 21.39 14.23 6.45
CA PRO A 41 21.95 12.88 6.43
C PRO A 41 22.84 12.64 7.66
N GLY A 42 22.79 11.44 8.21
CA GLY A 42 23.55 11.04 9.41
C GLY A 42 22.81 11.27 10.74
N THR A 43 21.59 11.80 10.72
CA THR A 43 20.73 11.88 11.91
C THR A 43 19.87 10.62 12.06
N ALA A 44 19.49 10.28 13.30
CA ALA A 44 18.55 9.17 13.56
C ALA A 44 17.22 9.37 12.82
N SER A 45 16.76 10.62 12.70
CA SER A 45 15.56 10.99 11.95
C SER A 45 15.67 10.67 10.45
N TYR A 46 16.86 10.82 9.84
CA TYR A 46 17.08 10.45 8.44
C TYR A 46 17.00 8.93 8.22
N THR A 47 17.56 8.14 9.14
CA THR A 47 17.45 6.68 9.10
C THR A 47 16.00 6.22 9.27
N LEU A 48 15.24 6.83 10.18
CA LEU A 48 13.82 6.53 10.37
C LEU A 48 13.00 6.88 9.12
N SER A 49 13.28 8.00 8.46
CA SER A 49 12.62 8.35 7.20
C SER A 49 12.91 7.34 6.09
N LEU A 50 14.15 6.84 5.96
CA LEU A 50 14.49 5.76 5.02
C LEU A 50 13.68 4.48 5.28
N VAL A 51 13.63 4.05 6.53
CA VAL A 51 12.87 2.85 6.93
C VAL A 51 11.38 3.04 6.68
N ASN A 52 10.82 4.21 7.01
CA ASN A 52 9.42 4.52 6.77
C ASN A 52 9.07 4.53 5.29
N VAL A 53 9.90 5.12 4.43
CA VAL A 53 9.71 5.07 2.97
C VAL A 53 9.70 3.63 2.48
N GLY A 54 10.67 2.81 2.92
CA GLY A 54 10.71 1.39 2.58
C GLY A 54 9.46 0.63 3.02
N LEU A 55 9.06 0.78 4.29
CA LEU A 55 7.90 0.10 4.86
C LEU A 55 6.60 0.50 4.14
N LEU A 56 6.39 1.80 3.93
CA LEU A 56 5.21 2.34 3.25
C LEU A 56 5.15 1.92 1.78
N THR A 57 6.30 1.78 1.12
CA THR A 57 6.37 1.29 -0.26
C THR A 57 5.93 -0.17 -0.33
N VAL A 58 6.42 -1.01 0.59
CA VAL A 58 6.08 -2.44 0.64
C VAL A 58 4.60 -2.63 1.01
N SER A 59 4.11 -1.97 2.07
CA SER A 59 2.73 -2.11 2.52
C SER A 59 1.72 -1.47 1.55
N GLY A 60 2.05 -0.30 0.98
CA GLY A 60 1.25 0.34 -0.06
C GLY A 60 1.20 -0.50 -1.34
N GLY A 61 2.33 -1.10 -1.73
CA GLY A 61 2.43 -2.00 -2.87
C GLY A 61 1.56 -3.25 -2.72
N THR A 62 1.57 -3.89 -1.55
CA THR A 62 0.69 -5.06 -1.31
C THR A 62 -0.78 -4.67 -1.34
N ALA A 63 -1.18 -3.56 -0.72
CA ALA A 63 -2.55 -3.05 -0.77
C ALA A 63 -3.00 -2.73 -2.21
N PHE A 64 -2.13 -2.10 -3.01
CA PHE A 64 -2.40 -1.81 -4.41
C PHE A 64 -2.54 -3.08 -5.25
N LEU A 65 -1.66 -4.07 -5.06
CA LEU A 65 -1.75 -5.36 -5.76
C LEU A 65 -3.06 -6.10 -5.44
N VAL A 66 -3.50 -6.09 -4.18
CA VAL A 66 -4.78 -6.68 -3.78
C VAL A 66 -5.95 -5.95 -4.46
N PHE A 67 -5.92 -4.61 -4.50
CA PHE A 67 -6.95 -3.83 -5.20
C PHE A 67 -6.98 -4.11 -6.71
N TYR A 68 -5.81 -4.17 -7.35
CA TYR A 68 -5.67 -4.43 -8.78
C TYR A 68 -6.17 -5.83 -9.15
N THR A 69 -5.78 -6.84 -8.37
CA THR A 69 -6.20 -8.24 -8.59
C THR A 69 -7.70 -8.43 -8.37
N CYS A 70 -8.29 -7.78 -7.37
CA CYS A 70 -9.75 -7.74 -7.20
C CYS A 70 -10.46 -7.09 -8.40
N THR A 71 -9.95 -5.95 -8.86
CA THR A 71 -10.53 -5.24 -10.02
C THR A 71 -10.43 -6.07 -11.30
N ARG A 72 -9.31 -6.77 -11.53
CA ARG A 72 -9.16 -7.68 -12.67
C ARG A 72 -10.18 -8.82 -12.66
N ARG A 73 -10.42 -9.41 -11.48
CA ARG A 73 -11.39 -10.51 -11.32
C ARG A 73 -12.83 -10.08 -11.56
N GLU A 74 -13.20 -8.88 -11.10
CA GLU A 74 -14.54 -8.31 -11.39
C GLU A 74 -14.79 -8.14 -12.90
N VAL A 75 -13.75 -7.78 -13.67
CA VAL A 75 -13.84 -7.62 -15.14
C VAL A 75 -13.86 -8.96 -15.87
N GLU A 76 -13.19 -10.01 -15.35
CA GLU A 76 -13.20 -11.36 -15.94
C GLU A 76 -14.51 -12.13 -15.66
N GLU A 77 -15.27 -11.76 -14.61
CA GLU A 77 -16.59 -12.35 -14.30
C GLU A 77 -17.76 -11.70 -15.06
N TYR A 78 -17.53 -10.62 -15.82
CA TYR A 78 -18.53 -9.88 -16.61
C TYR A 78 -18.35 -10.09 -18.12
#